data_AF-A0A6A5ZNL2-F1
#
_entry.id   AF-A0A6A5ZNL2-F1
#
_cell.length_a   1.000
_cell.length_b   1.000
_cell.length_c   1.000
_cell.angle_alpha   90.00
_cell.angle_beta   90.00
_cell.angle_gamma   90.00
#
_symmetry.space_group_name_H-M   'P 1'
#
loop_
_entity.id
_entity.type
_entity.pdbx_description
1 polymer ?
#
loop_
_entity_poly.entity_id
_entity_poly.type
_entity_poly.pdbx_seq_one_letter_code
_entity_poly.pdbx_strand_id
1 'polypeptide(L)'
;MSTRSPSPPSLPQVPQNTPYSSRPTTSHAPKNPLDSLPSIVNALLPKGNLIYSQPSKSNPTVNAAISSLQLHPTLEAALHILNQDLPSAHFLVRKMEAPPAVEGMLLHSILHRIEGDFPNSRAWMSDVGDACEGWVPKRRGQETLSKGVKEGMMNKGVKESLVLFVYTSEEEPLQLIDDVEKIRKGEGREKVEEIEELARTELERVINWCRNKFGEGSWVDATEAYTKGGEEVQQIHEEMISGDKGWRKF
;
A
#
# COMPACT_ATOMS: atom_id res chain seq x y z
N MET A 1 -31.67 24.92 -100.07
CA MET A 1 -31.95 24.26 -98.78
C MET A 1 -30.64 23.73 -98.24
N SER A 2 -30.09 24.32 -97.17
CA SER A 2 -28.93 23.77 -96.46
C SER A 2 -29.06 24.05 -94.97
N THR A 3 -28.83 22.99 -94.22
CA THR A 3 -29.11 22.73 -92.81
C THR A 3 -28.08 23.38 -91.87
N ARG A 4 -28.56 23.97 -90.77
CA ARG A 4 -27.76 24.42 -89.62
C ARG A 4 -27.52 23.27 -88.64
N SER A 5 -26.29 23.13 -88.15
CA SER A 5 -25.90 22.20 -87.08
C SER A 5 -26.02 22.86 -85.69
N PRO A 6 -26.22 22.08 -84.60
CA PRO A 6 -26.60 22.58 -83.29
C PRO A 6 -25.42 22.80 -82.32
N SER A 7 -25.67 23.67 -81.33
CA SER A 7 -24.77 24.08 -80.23
C SER A 7 -24.71 23.06 -79.07
N PRO A 8 -23.62 23.06 -78.27
CA PRO A 8 -23.33 22.04 -77.25
C PRO A 8 -24.08 22.22 -75.91
N PRO A 9 -24.13 21.16 -75.06
CA PRO A 9 -24.85 21.16 -73.79
C PRO A 9 -24.07 21.77 -72.61
N SER A 10 -24.81 22.35 -71.67
CA SER A 10 -24.34 23.02 -70.46
C SER A 10 -23.87 22.05 -69.36
N LEU A 11 -22.78 22.41 -68.67
CA LEU A 11 -22.22 21.70 -67.52
C LEU A 11 -23.01 21.95 -66.22
N PRO A 12 -23.08 20.97 -65.28
CA PRO A 12 -23.72 21.15 -63.98
C PRO A 12 -22.84 21.91 -62.96
N GLN A 13 -23.50 22.71 -62.11
CA GLN A 13 -22.89 23.54 -61.07
C GLN A 13 -22.42 22.74 -59.83
N VAL A 14 -21.29 23.16 -59.27
CA VAL A 14 -20.68 22.63 -58.02
C VAL A 14 -21.37 23.27 -56.80
N PRO A 15 -21.72 22.51 -55.73
CA PRO A 15 -22.28 23.09 -54.51
C PRO A 15 -21.22 23.85 -53.69
N GLN A 16 -21.64 24.98 -53.11
CA GLN A 16 -20.81 25.87 -52.30
C GLN A 16 -20.55 25.30 -50.89
N ASN A 17 -19.30 25.37 -50.44
CA ASN A 17 -18.84 25.03 -49.09
C ASN A 17 -19.46 25.94 -48.02
N THR A 18 -20.09 25.36 -47.01
CA THR A 18 -20.44 26.02 -45.74
C THR A 18 -19.25 26.03 -44.77
N PRO A 19 -19.07 27.06 -43.91
CA PRO A 19 -17.93 27.14 -43.00
C PRO A 19 -18.07 26.15 -41.85
N TYR A 20 -16.99 25.39 -41.59
CA TYR A 20 -16.83 24.54 -40.41
C TYR A 20 -16.91 25.39 -39.13
N SER A 21 -17.92 25.11 -38.31
CA SER A 21 -18.00 25.58 -36.93
C SER A 21 -17.06 24.74 -36.07
N SER A 22 -15.93 25.32 -35.67
CA SER A 22 -14.98 24.70 -34.74
C SER A 22 -15.57 24.68 -33.33
N ARG A 23 -16.13 23.53 -32.93
CA ARG A 23 -16.54 23.27 -31.55
C ARG A 23 -15.30 22.93 -30.71
N PRO A 24 -15.06 23.54 -29.54
CA PRO A 24 -14.01 23.09 -28.65
C PRO A 24 -14.44 21.75 -28.04
N THR A 25 -13.71 20.67 -28.35
CA THR A 25 -13.87 19.37 -27.69
C THR A 25 -13.06 19.37 -26.40
N THR A 26 -13.66 19.85 -25.30
CA THR A 26 -13.22 19.43 -23.97
C THR A 26 -13.85 18.07 -23.68
N SER A 27 -13.16 17.02 -24.09
CA SER A 27 -13.44 15.65 -23.65
C SER A 27 -13.09 15.54 -22.17
N HIS A 28 -14.06 15.81 -21.30
CA HIS A 28 -14.01 15.33 -19.92
C HIS A 28 -14.54 13.90 -19.92
N ALA A 29 -13.67 12.94 -20.21
CA ALA A 29 -13.91 11.57 -19.79
C ALA A 29 -14.17 11.60 -18.27
N PRO A 30 -15.21 10.91 -17.76
CA PRO A 30 -15.44 10.85 -16.33
C PRO A 30 -14.20 10.23 -15.68
N LYS A 31 -13.55 10.96 -14.77
CA LYS A 31 -12.43 10.44 -13.99
C LYS A 31 -12.93 9.20 -13.25
N ASN A 32 -12.24 8.07 -13.43
CA ASN A 32 -12.54 6.88 -12.66
C ASN A 32 -12.32 7.23 -11.18
N PRO A 33 -13.31 7.04 -10.28
CA PRO A 33 -13.20 7.50 -8.89
C PRO A 33 -12.08 6.82 -8.09
N LEU A 34 -11.40 5.82 -8.65
CA LEU A 34 -10.31 5.04 -8.03
C LEU A 34 -9.07 5.01 -8.95
N ASP A 35 -8.63 6.17 -9.45
CA ASP A 35 -7.51 6.30 -10.40
C ASP A 35 -6.20 6.76 -9.77
N SER A 36 -6.16 6.98 -8.46
CA SER A 36 -5.01 7.50 -7.74
C SER A 36 -4.97 7.03 -6.29
N LEU A 37 -3.78 7.01 -5.68
CA LEU A 37 -3.62 6.63 -4.28
C LEU A 37 -4.55 7.43 -3.34
N PRO A 38 -4.61 8.78 -3.39
CA PRO A 38 -5.51 9.54 -2.52
C PRO A 38 -6.98 9.19 -2.72
N SER A 39 -7.41 8.92 -3.97
CA SER A 39 -8.80 8.56 -4.25
C SER A 39 -9.20 7.21 -3.62
N ILE A 40 -8.31 6.22 -3.68
CA ILE A 40 -8.53 4.90 -3.08
C ILE A 40 -8.50 5.01 -1.55
N VAL A 41 -7.51 5.71 -0.97
CA VAL A 41 -7.42 5.91 0.49
C VAL A 41 -8.68 6.59 1.01
N ASN A 42 -9.12 7.69 0.38
CA ASN A 42 -10.35 8.40 0.79
C ASN A 42 -11.62 7.53 0.69
N ALA A 43 -11.65 6.60 -0.26
CA ALA A 43 -12.79 5.70 -0.44
C ALA A 43 -12.82 4.55 0.58
N LEU A 44 -11.65 4.02 0.97
CA LEU A 44 -11.53 2.83 1.80
C LEU A 44 -11.33 3.13 3.29
N LEU A 45 -10.46 4.09 3.62
CA LEU A 45 -10.03 4.36 5.00
C LEU A 45 -11.19 4.56 5.99
N PRO A 46 -12.22 5.39 5.70
CA PRO A 46 -13.33 5.61 6.64
C PRO A 46 -14.21 4.38 6.92
N LYS A 47 -14.06 3.32 6.12
CA LYS A 47 -14.86 2.09 6.19
C LYS A 47 -14.02 0.85 6.46
N GLY A 48 -12.70 1.01 6.60
CA GLY A 48 -11.79 -0.08 6.92
C GLY A 48 -12.22 -0.76 8.22
N ASN A 49 -12.14 -2.09 8.23
CA ASN A 49 -12.28 -2.92 9.43
C ASN A 49 -10.91 -3.52 9.74
N LEU A 50 -10.21 -2.97 10.70
CA LEU A 50 -8.81 -3.25 10.99
C LEU A 50 -8.62 -3.96 12.34
N ILE A 51 -9.72 -4.33 13.00
CA ILE A 51 -9.71 -5.15 14.20
C ILE A 51 -10.31 -6.56 13.97
N TYR A 52 -11.03 -6.77 12.86
CA TYR A 52 -11.52 -8.08 12.42
C TYR A 52 -11.26 -8.34 10.94
N SER A 53 -10.77 -9.54 10.62
CA SER A 53 -10.76 -10.04 9.25
C SER A 53 -12.20 -10.25 8.75
N GLN A 54 -12.53 -9.62 7.62
CA GLN A 54 -13.80 -9.83 6.92
C GLN A 54 -13.56 -10.11 5.42
N PRO A 55 -13.05 -11.30 5.03
CA PRO A 55 -12.65 -11.57 3.64
C PRO A 55 -13.77 -11.37 2.62
N SER A 56 -15.02 -11.64 3.02
CA SER A 56 -16.23 -11.43 2.19
C SER A 56 -16.53 -9.96 1.89
N LYS A 57 -15.86 -9.01 2.56
CA LYS A 57 -16.00 -7.57 2.34
C LYS A 57 -15.02 -7.02 1.30
N SER A 58 -14.08 -7.83 0.82
CA SER A 58 -13.17 -7.41 -0.24
C SER A 58 -13.90 -7.14 -1.55
N ASN A 59 -13.44 -6.10 -2.25
CA ASN A 59 -14.01 -5.70 -3.53
C ASN A 59 -13.01 -5.97 -4.67
N PRO A 60 -13.27 -6.95 -5.55
CA PRO A 60 -12.38 -7.29 -6.66
C PRO A 60 -12.13 -6.13 -7.65
N THR A 61 -13.11 -5.23 -7.83
CA THR A 61 -12.93 -4.05 -8.69
C THR A 61 -11.91 -3.09 -8.10
N VAL A 62 -11.87 -2.97 -6.77
CA VAL A 62 -10.88 -2.16 -6.06
C VAL A 62 -9.51 -2.83 -6.15
N ASN A 63 -9.41 -4.16 -6.08
CA ASN A 63 -8.13 -4.87 -6.28
C ASN A 63 -7.50 -4.54 -7.64
N ALA A 64 -8.30 -4.59 -8.71
CA ALA A 64 -7.82 -4.23 -10.04
C ALA A 64 -7.35 -2.76 -10.12
N ALA A 65 -8.08 -1.85 -9.46
CA ALA A 65 -7.68 -0.45 -9.38
C ALA A 65 -6.36 -0.28 -8.62
N ILE A 66 -6.22 -0.91 -7.45
CA ILE A 66 -4.99 -0.90 -6.63
C ILE A 66 -3.78 -1.34 -7.46
N SER A 67 -3.83 -2.53 -8.08
CA SER A 67 -2.69 -3.04 -8.85
C SER A 67 -2.42 -2.23 -10.12
N SER A 68 -3.44 -1.59 -10.71
CA SER A 68 -3.24 -0.71 -11.88
C SER A 68 -2.45 0.56 -11.57
N LEU A 69 -2.39 0.99 -10.30
CA LEU A 69 -1.58 2.14 -9.90
C LEU A 69 -0.09 1.84 -9.92
N GLN A 70 0.29 0.55 -9.87
CA GLN A 70 1.69 0.10 -9.83
C GLN A 70 2.49 0.82 -8.73
N LEU A 71 1.93 0.94 -7.52
CA LEU A 71 2.59 1.66 -6.43
C LEU A 71 3.81 0.87 -5.91
N HIS A 72 4.58 1.51 -5.02
CA HIS A 72 5.52 0.76 -4.19
C HIS A 72 4.78 -0.41 -3.49
N PRO A 73 5.36 -1.62 -3.43
CA PRO A 73 4.68 -2.82 -2.89
C PRO A 73 4.12 -2.66 -1.48
N THR A 74 4.78 -1.86 -0.64
CA THR A 74 4.28 -1.52 0.70
C THR A 74 2.99 -0.70 0.66
N LEU A 75 2.89 0.28 -0.24
CA LEU A 75 1.67 1.06 -0.42
C LEU A 75 0.55 0.16 -0.98
N GLU A 76 0.88 -0.68 -1.97
CA GLU A 76 -0.07 -1.65 -2.53
C GLU A 76 -0.61 -2.60 -1.44
N ALA A 77 0.26 -3.14 -0.59
CA ALA A 77 -0.13 -4.00 0.54
C ALA A 77 -1.05 -3.28 1.54
N ALA A 78 -0.74 -2.03 1.89
CA ALA A 78 -1.60 -1.24 2.79
C ALA A 78 -3.00 -1.01 2.21
N LEU A 79 -3.11 -0.77 0.90
CA LEU A 79 -4.41 -0.64 0.23
C LEU A 79 -5.18 -1.97 0.19
N HIS A 80 -4.50 -3.10 -0.01
CA HIS A 80 -5.14 -4.42 0.09
C HIS A 80 -5.65 -4.72 1.51
N ILE A 81 -4.91 -4.32 2.56
CA ILE A 81 -5.36 -4.40 3.95
C ILE A 81 -6.64 -3.58 4.15
N LEU A 82 -6.67 -2.32 3.68
CA LEU A 82 -7.86 -1.48 3.73
C LEU A 82 -9.05 -2.10 2.97
N ASN A 83 -8.79 -2.75 1.84
CA ASN A 83 -9.81 -3.45 1.06
C ASN A 83 -10.15 -4.86 1.60
N GLN A 84 -9.58 -5.30 2.74
CA GLN A 84 -9.77 -6.65 3.29
C GLN A 84 -9.34 -7.79 2.34
N ASP A 85 -8.47 -7.50 1.37
CA ASP A 85 -7.84 -8.48 0.49
C ASP A 85 -6.53 -8.97 1.12
N LEU A 86 -6.67 -9.64 2.26
CA LEU A 86 -5.55 -10.11 3.08
C LEU A 86 -4.62 -11.09 2.32
N PRO A 87 -5.09 -11.97 1.43
CA PRO A 87 -4.20 -12.82 0.62
C PRO A 87 -3.24 -12.03 -0.28
N SER A 88 -3.71 -10.97 -0.94
CA SER A 88 -2.85 -10.11 -1.75
C SER A 88 -1.87 -9.33 -0.88
N ALA A 89 -2.32 -8.84 0.28
CA ALA A 89 -1.43 -8.20 1.26
C ALA A 89 -0.32 -9.15 1.72
N HIS A 90 -0.66 -10.38 2.15
CA HIS A 90 0.28 -11.44 2.52
C HIS A 90 1.32 -11.70 1.44
N PHE A 91 0.87 -11.85 0.18
CA PHE A 91 1.75 -12.11 -0.96
C PHE A 91 2.82 -11.01 -1.17
N LEU A 92 2.48 -9.77 -0.84
CA LEU A 92 3.39 -8.64 -0.95
C LEU A 92 4.31 -8.55 0.28
N VAL A 93 3.77 -8.59 1.50
CA VAL A 93 4.56 -8.40 2.73
C VAL A 93 5.54 -9.54 3.00
N ARG A 94 5.27 -10.76 2.51
CA ARG A 94 6.23 -11.88 2.58
C ARG A 94 7.53 -11.65 1.80
N LYS A 95 7.58 -10.61 0.96
CA LYS A 95 8.80 -10.21 0.23
C LYS A 95 9.51 -9.03 0.88
N MET A 96 9.01 -8.58 2.02
CA MET A 96 9.47 -7.41 2.78
C MET A 96 9.59 -7.78 4.27
N GLU A 97 10.27 -8.89 4.54
CA GLU A 97 10.32 -9.56 5.84
C GLU A 97 11.53 -9.20 6.70
N ALA A 98 12.39 -8.30 6.20
CA ALA A 98 13.63 -7.90 6.83
C ALA A 98 13.97 -6.43 6.57
N PRO A 99 14.76 -5.78 7.43
CA PRO A 99 15.34 -4.47 7.15
C PRO A 99 16.12 -4.48 5.82
N PRO A 100 16.08 -3.39 5.04
CA PRO A 100 15.53 -2.08 5.38
C PRO A 100 14.00 -1.92 5.22
N ALA A 101 13.27 -2.97 4.83
CA ALA A 101 11.83 -2.92 4.52
C ALA A 101 10.93 -2.96 5.77
N VAL A 102 11.23 -2.11 6.77
CA VAL A 102 10.53 -2.09 8.07
C VAL A 102 9.04 -1.73 7.96
N GLU A 103 8.64 -1.01 6.92
CA GLU A 103 7.23 -0.73 6.65
C GLU A 103 6.46 -2.01 6.27
N GLY A 104 7.09 -2.89 5.47
CA GLY A 104 6.52 -4.20 5.13
C GLY A 104 6.40 -5.10 6.36
N MET A 105 7.42 -5.10 7.22
CA MET A 105 7.40 -5.81 8.50
C MET A 105 6.28 -5.31 9.42
N LEU A 106 6.07 -3.98 9.50
CA LEU A 106 4.99 -3.39 10.28
C LEU A 106 3.61 -3.76 9.72
N LEU A 107 3.45 -3.73 8.39
CA LEU A 107 2.21 -4.19 7.75
C LEU A 107 1.95 -5.68 8.01
N HIS A 108 3.00 -6.51 8.11
CA HIS A 108 2.89 -7.92 8.50
C HIS A 108 2.31 -8.08 9.92
N SER A 109 2.77 -7.25 10.87
CA SER A 109 2.23 -7.18 12.23
C SER A 109 0.73 -6.81 12.22
N ILE A 110 0.38 -5.75 11.48
CA ILE A 110 -1.01 -5.26 11.36
C ILE A 110 -1.90 -6.34 10.73
N LEU A 111 -1.43 -6.99 9.67
CA LEU A 111 -2.13 -8.06 8.96
C LEU A 111 -2.49 -9.21 9.90
N HIS A 112 -1.52 -9.72 10.66
CA HIS A 112 -1.78 -10.80 11.62
C HIS A 112 -2.67 -10.38 12.78
N ARG A 113 -2.64 -9.11 13.21
CA ARG A 113 -3.60 -8.58 14.20
C ARG A 113 -5.03 -8.66 13.68
N ILE A 114 -5.26 -8.28 12.42
CA ILE A 114 -6.57 -8.35 11.75
C ILE A 114 -7.05 -9.81 11.67
N GLU A 115 -6.15 -10.73 11.32
CA GLU A 115 -6.44 -12.18 11.28
C GLU A 115 -6.73 -12.77 12.66
N GLY A 116 -6.14 -12.19 13.70
CA GLY A 116 -6.25 -12.64 15.09
C GLY A 116 -5.12 -13.56 15.51
N ASP A 117 -4.07 -13.61 14.71
CA ASP A 117 -2.81 -14.23 15.08
C ASP A 117 -1.97 -13.23 15.89
N PHE A 118 -2.46 -12.94 17.09
CA PHE A 118 -1.82 -11.98 17.99
C PHE A 118 -0.40 -12.36 18.40
N PRO A 119 -0.04 -13.64 18.61
CA PRO A 119 1.35 -14.02 18.84
C PRO A 119 2.27 -13.61 17.69
N ASN A 120 1.91 -13.87 16.43
CA ASN A 120 2.72 -13.44 15.29
C ASN A 120 2.72 -11.93 15.10
N SER A 121 1.59 -11.27 15.34
CA SER A 121 1.52 -9.80 15.33
C SER A 121 2.54 -9.18 16.29
N ARG A 122 2.61 -9.65 17.54
CA ARG A 122 3.59 -9.18 18.53
C ARG A 122 5.03 -9.50 18.13
N ALA A 123 5.29 -10.69 17.57
CA ALA A 123 6.62 -11.07 17.12
C ALA A 123 7.13 -10.12 16.02
N TRP A 124 6.30 -9.85 15.00
CA TRP A 124 6.63 -8.89 13.94
C TRP A 124 6.81 -7.47 14.49
N MET A 125 5.95 -7.04 15.41
CA MET A 125 6.09 -5.72 16.03
C MET A 125 7.40 -5.58 16.81
N SER A 126 7.80 -6.64 17.54
CA SER A 126 9.08 -6.68 18.24
C SER A 126 10.26 -6.56 17.26
N ASP A 127 10.20 -7.28 16.13
CA ASP A 127 11.23 -7.23 15.08
C ASP A 127 11.34 -5.81 14.46
N VAL A 128 10.21 -5.11 14.29
CA VAL A 128 10.18 -3.71 13.84
C VAL A 128 10.83 -2.78 14.89
N GLY A 129 10.53 -2.99 16.18
CA GLY A 129 11.14 -2.26 17.28
C GLY A 129 12.65 -2.42 17.33
N ASP A 130 13.13 -3.67 17.29
CA ASP A 130 14.56 -3.99 17.24
C ASP A 130 15.25 -3.26 16.07
N ALA A 131 14.67 -3.35 14.87
CA ALA A 131 15.23 -2.70 13.69
C ALA A 131 15.26 -1.16 13.84
N CYS A 132 14.18 -0.56 14.34
CA CYS A 132 14.06 0.88 14.52
C CYS A 132 15.04 1.43 15.58
N GLU A 133 15.44 0.60 16.55
CA GLU A 133 16.53 0.89 17.48
C GLU A 133 17.94 0.60 16.91
N GLY A 134 18.01 0.04 15.69
CA GLY A 134 19.24 -0.23 14.97
C GLY A 134 19.86 -1.60 15.24
N TRP A 135 19.12 -2.53 15.83
CA TRP A 135 19.51 -3.92 16.05
C TRP A 135 19.07 -4.81 14.89
N VAL A 136 19.83 -5.87 14.62
CA VAL A 136 19.32 -6.96 13.79
C VAL A 136 18.16 -7.62 14.54
N PRO A 137 16.95 -7.76 13.93
CA PRO A 137 15.82 -8.39 14.58
C PRO A 137 16.17 -9.73 15.23
N LYS A 138 15.67 -10.01 16.43
CA LYS A 138 15.96 -11.22 17.24
C LYS A 138 17.41 -11.34 17.75
N ARG A 139 18.28 -10.37 17.44
CA ARG A 139 19.69 -10.31 17.89
C ARG A 139 19.99 -9.02 18.67
N ARG A 140 18.97 -8.40 19.26
CA ARG A 140 19.12 -7.24 20.13
C ARG A 140 20.17 -7.48 21.21
N GLY A 141 21.08 -6.51 21.36
CA GLY A 141 22.22 -6.59 22.28
C GLY A 141 23.40 -7.44 21.79
N GLN A 142 23.28 -8.10 20.64
CA GLN A 142 24.32 -8.95 20.04
C GLN A 142 24.85 -8.36 18.73
N GLU A 143 23.96 -7.91 17.84
CA GLU A 143 24.31 -7.48 16.49
C GLU A 143 23.52 -6.24 16.04
N THR A 144 24.22 -5.26 15.48
CA THR A 144 23.62 -4.00 15.00
C THR A 144 23.58 -3.95 13.48
N LEU A 145 22.50 -3.39 12.92
CA LEU A 145 22.37 -3.15 11.48
C LEU A 145 23.50 -2.26 10.97
N SER A 146 23.99 -2.55 9.77
CA SER A 146 24.96 -1.68 9.10
C SER A 146 24.38 -0.30 8.80
N LYS A 147 25.29 0.65 8.55
CA LYS A 147 24.91 2.04 8.23
C LYS A 147 24.00 2.12 7.01
N GLY A 148 24.27 1.34 5.95
CA GLY A 148 23.46 1.37 4.73
C GLY A 148 22.03 0.85 4.95
N VAL A 149 21.86 -0.18 5.78
CA VAL A 149 20.53 -0.68 6.14
C VAL A 149 19.75 0.36 6.96
N LYS A 150 20.39 0.98 7.95
CA LYS A 150 19.79 2.05 8.76
C LYS A 150 19.37 3.24 7.88
N GLU A 151 20.23 3.67 6.96
CA GLU A 151 19.90 4.74 6.01
C GLU A 151 18.73 4.39 5.09
N GLY A 152 18.63 3.13 4.63
CA GLY A 152 17.51 2.64 3.81
C GLY A 152 16.17 2.59 4.55
N MET A 153 16.18 2.52 5.88
CA MET A 153 14.98 2.55 6.71
C MET A 153 14.42 3.96 6.90
N MET A 154 15.28 4.98 6.86
CA MET A 154 14.90 6.36 7.17
C MET A 154 14.01 7.00 6.09
N ASN A 155 13.24 7.99 6.51
CA ASN A 155 12.46 8.85 5.62
C ASN A 155 13.11 10.24 5.55
N LYS A 156 13.20 10.81 4.34
CA LYS A 156 13.92 12.07 4.13
C LYS A 156 13.19 13.21 4.85
N GLY A 157 13.89 13.85 5.79
CA GLY A 157 13.35 14.99 6.54
C GLY A 157 12.52 14.61 7.77
N VAL A 158 12.37 13.31 8.07
CA VAL A 158 11.78 12.83 9.32
C VAL A 158 12.92 12.39 10.24
N LYS A 159 12.92 12.85 11.50
CA LYS A 159 14.00 12.54 12.46
C LYS A 159 13.70 11.30 13.27
N GLU A 160 12.42 11.04 13.48
CA GLU A 160 11.88 9.93 14.25
C GLU A 160 11.94 8.62 13.45
N SER A 161 11.93 7.49 14.17
CA SER A 161 11.79 6.16 13.57
C SER A 161 10.37 5.96 13.02
N LEU A 162 10.17 4.91 12.20
CA LEU A 162 8.84 4.53 11.72
C LEU A 162 7.87 4.33 12.90
N VAL A 163 8.32 3.64 13.95
CA VAL A 163 7.50 3.38 15.15
C VAL A 163 7.06 4.71 15.78
N LEU A 164 7.99 5.63 16.05
CA LEU A 164 7.64 6.91 16.68
C LEU A 164 6.84 7.86 15.78
N PHE A 165 6.91 7.68 14.47
CA PHE A 165 6.08 8.43 13.53
C PHE A 165 4.63 7.90 13.51
N VAL A 166 4.46 6.58 13.51
CA VAL A 166 3.14 5.93 13.47
C VAL A 166 2.48 5.99 14.84
N TYR A 167 3.25 5.75 15.89
CA TYR A 167 2.83 5.68 17.29
C TYR A 167 3.53 6.78 18.05
N THR A 168 2.80 7.57 18.84
CA THR A 168 3.41 8.67 19.60
C THR A 168 4.30 8.19 20.76
N SER A 169 4.35 6.88 20.99
CA SER A 169 5.20 6.19 21.95
C SER A 169 5.53 4.76 21.49
N GLU A 170 6.56 4.14 22.07
CA GLU A 170 6.96 2.77 21.73
C GLU A 170 6.05 1.68 22.33
N GLU A 171 5.22 2.03 23.32
CA GLU A 171 4.31 1.10 24.01
C GLU A 171 2.96 0.95 23.28
N GLU A 172 2.50 2.03 22.63
CA GLU A 172 1.27 2.10 21.86
C GLU A 172 1.01 0.93 20.88
N PRO A 173 1.98 0.46 20.07
CA PRO A 173 1.70 -0.62 19.12
C PRO A 173 1.32 -1.94 19.81
N LEU A 174 2.00 -2.30 20.91
CA LEU A 174 1.67 -3.51 21.67
C LEU A 174 0.34 -3.36 22.41
N GLN A 175 0.08 -2.17 22.95
CA GLN A 175 -1.19 -1.86 23.60
C GLN A 175 -2.37 -1.99 22.62
N LEU A 176 -2.22 -1.51 21.38
CA LEU A 176 -3.23 -1.66 20.34
C LEU A 176 -3.48 -3.14 19.99
N ILE A 177 -2.44 -3.96 19.89
CA ILE A 177 -2.57 -5.41 19.69
C ILE A 177 -3.36 -6.04 20.85
N ASP A 178 -3.01 -5.71 22.09
CA ASP A 178 -3.67 -6.23 23.29
C ASP A 178 -5.14 -5.85 23.37
N ASP A 179 -5.48 -4.60 23.01
CA ASP A 179 -6.85 -4.12 23.07
C ASP A 179 -7.73 -4.73 21.98
N VAL A 180 -7.19 -4.95 20.78
CA VAL A 180 -7.89 -5.74 19.74
C VAL A 180 -8.09 -7.19 20.20
N GLU A 181 -7.10 -7.80 20.85
CA GLU A 181 -7.24 -9.15 21.39
C GLU A 181 -8.33 -9.25 22.46
N LYS A 182 -8.41 -8.30 23.39
CA LYS A 182 -9.48 -8.23 24.40
C LYS A 182 -10.86 -8.11 23.73
N ILE A 183 -10.99 -7.21 22.76
CA ILE A 183 -12.21 -7.05 21.95
C ILE A 183 -12.62 -8.39 21.30
N ARG A 184 -11.66 -9.12 20.71
CA ARG A 184 -11.92 -10.41 20.06
C ARG A 184 -12.25 -11.54 21.03
N LYS A 185 -11.84 -11.43 22.29
CA LYS A 185 -12.27 -12.31 23.39
C LYS A 185 -13.64 -11.93 23.98
N GLY A 186 -14.24 -10.84 23.50
CA GLY A 186 -15.55 -10.36 23.93
C GLY A 186 -15.51 -9.38 25.10
N GLU A 187 -14.31 -8.94 25.51
CA GLU A 187 -14.07 -7.92 26.53
C GLU A 187 -14.00 -6.52 25.89
N GLY A 188 -14.23 -5.44 26.64
CA GLY A 188 -13.99 -4.07 26.12
C GLY A 188 -14.86 -3.65 24.94
N ARG A 189 -16.07 -4.21 24.80
CA ARG A 189 -16.99 -3.93 23.67
C ARG A 189 -17.35 -2.45 23.54
N GLU A 190 -17.34 -1.72 24.65
CA GLU A 190 -17.58 -0.29 24.72
C GLU A 190 -16.50 0.55 24.01
N LYS A 191 -15.30 -0.01 23.79
CA LYS A 191 -14.17 0.67 23.15
C LYS A 191 -13.98 0.32 21.67
N VAL A 192 -14.86 -0.51 21.10
CA VAL A 192 -14.68 -1.05 19.73
C VAL A 192 -14.46 0.05 18.70
N GLU A 193 -15.28 1.10 18.70
CA GLU A 193 -15.15 2.18 17.72
C GLU A 193 -13.88 3.01 17.94
N GLU A 194 -13.50 3.24 19.20
CA GLU A 194 -12.26 3.97 19.53
C GLU A 194 -11.03 3.20 19.05
N ILE A 195 -10.97 1.89 19.31
CA ILE A 195 -9.86 1.03 18.90
C ILE A 195 -9.82 0.86 17.37
N GLU A 196 -10.98 0.78 16.72
CA GLU A 196 -11.06 0.75 15.25
C GLU A 196 -10.52 2.06 14.64
N GLU A 197 -10.88 3.22 15.20
CA GLU A 197 -10.38 4.51 14.74
C GLU A 197 -8.88 4.68 14.96
N LEU A 198 -8.35 4.18 16.07
CA LEU A 198 -6.90 4.11 16.31
C LEU A 198 -6.21 3.21 15.27
N ALA A 199 -6.79 2.06 14.93
CA ALA A 199 -6.24 1.17 13.90
C ALA A 199 -6.29 1.80 12.49
N ARG A 200 -7.33 2.59 12.17
CA ARG A 200 -7.38 3.37 10.92
C ARG A 200 -6.31 4.46 10.90
N THR A 201 -6.17 5.19 12.01
CA THR A 201 -5.14 6.24 12.16
C THR A 201 -3.74 5.66 12.03
N GLU A 202 -3.48 4.49 12.62
CA GLU A 202 -2.23 3.75 12.48
C GLU A 202 -1.93 3.48 10.99
N LEU A 203 -2.86 2.85 10.27
CA LEU A 203 -2.64 2.50 8.87
C LEU A 203 -2.53 3.75 7.96
N GLU A 204 -3.27 4.81 8.26
CA GLU A 204 -3.14 6.11 7.58
C GLU A 204 -1.74 6.69 7.77
N ARG A 205 -1.19 6.66 9.00
CA ARG A 205 0.18 7.13 9.27
C ARG A 205 1.21 6.28 8.55
N VAL A 206 1.04 4.96 8.48
CA VAL A 206 1.91 4.08 7.68
C VAL A 206 1.86 4.47 6.20
N ILE A 207 0.68 4.71 5.64
CA ILE A 207 0.52 5.17 4.25
C ILE A 207 1.23 6.51 4.05
N ASN A 208 1.05 7.48 4.94
CA ASN A 208 1.68 8.80 4.85
C ASN A 208 3.21 8.73 4.95
N TRP A 209 3.75 7.88 5.83
CA TRP A 209 5.17 7.59 5.87
C TRP A 209 5.66 7.06 4.51
N CYS A 210 4.97 6.05 3.97
CA CYS A 210 5.33 5.44 2.69
C CYS A 210 5.23 6.42 1.53
N ARG A 211 4.23 7.31 1.51
CA ARG A 211 4.10 8.39 0.51
C ARG A 211 5.30 9.33 0.53
N ASN A 212 5.73 9.72 1.73
CA ASN A 212 6.90 10.59 1.88
C ASN A 212 8.20 9.89 1.46
N LYS A 213 8.33 8.60 1.74
CA LYS A 213 9.54 7.81 1.47
C LYS A 213 9.67 7.38 0.00
N PHE A 214 8.59 6.85 -0.57
CA PHE A 214 8.58 6.19 -1.87
C PHE A 214 7.88 7.00 -2.98
N GLY A 215 7.15 8.05 -2.60
CA GLY A 215 6.29 8.80 -3.51
C GLY A 215 4.98 8.06 -3.85
N GLU A 216 4.21 8.67 -4.74
CA GLU A 216 2.89 8.16 -5.20
C GLU A 216 2.90 7.78 -6.69
N GLY A 217 4.05 7.89 -7.35
CA GLY A 217 4.21 7.56 -8.76
C GLY A 217 4.19 6.06 -9.01
N SER A 218 4.03 5.68 -10.28
CA SER A 218 4.14 4.30 -10.70
C SER A 218 5.59 3.79 -10.57
N TRP A 219 5.72 2.62 -9.97
CA TRP A 219 6.89 1.77 -9.82
C TRP A 219 6.80 0.61 -10.83
N VAL A 220 7.09 0.91 -12.10
CA VAL A 220 7.03 -0.07 -13.21
C VAL A 220 7.99 -1.25 -12.98
N ASP A 221 9.12 -1.01 -12.29
CA ASP A 221 10.02 -2.05 -11.81
C ASP A 221 10.19 -1.93 -10.28
N ALA A 222 9.46 -2.77 -9.54
CA ALA A 222 9.52 -2.82 -8.09
C ALA A 222 10.57 -3.79 -7.54
N THR A 223 11.47 -4.33 -8.37
CA THR A 223 12.45 -5.34 -7.94
C THR A 223 13.35 -4.84 -6.79
N GLU A 224 13.65 -3.54 -6.76
CA GLU A 224 14.45 -2.91 -5.71
C GLU A 224 13.75 -2.88 -4.34
N ALA A 225 12.42 -2.90 -4.33
CA ALA A 225 11.63 -3.01 -3.10
C ALA A 225 11.69 -4.43 -2.50
N TYR A 226 11.97 -5.44 -3.33
CA TYR A 226 11.90 -6.85 -2.94
C TYR A 226 13.27 -7.49 -2.68
N THR A 227 14.33 -7.06 -3.38
CA THR A 227 15.56 -7.89 -3.48
C THR A 227 16.87 -7.12 -3.72
N LYS A 228 17.10 -6.00 -3.05
CA LYS A 228 18.42 -5.31 -3.13
C LYS A 228 18.94 -4.77 -1.81
N GLY A 229 18.96 -5.60 -0.79
CA GLY A 229 20.00 -5.42 0.22
C GLY A 229 21.17 -6.36 -0.12
N GLY A 230 22.41 -5.94 0.14
CA GLY A 230 23.59 -6.77 -0.08
C GLY A 230 23.57 -8.09 0.71
N GLU A 231 24.66 -8.86 0.68
CA GLU A 231 24.75 -10.17 1.36
C GLU A 231 24.19 -10.16 2.79
N GLU A 232 24.38 -9.07 3.54
CA GLU A 232 23.82 -8.85 4.89
C GLU A 232 22.29 -8.95 4.94
N VAL A 233 21.56 -8.32 4.01
CA VAL A 233 20.08 -8.34 4.01
C VAL A 233 19.55 -9.70 3.56
N GLN A 234 20.25 -10.37 2.64
CA GLN A 234 19.89 -11.74 2.26
C GLN A 234 20.05 -12.69 3.45
N GLN A 235 21.15 -12.58 4.21
CA GLN A 235 21.35 -13.37 5.43
C GLN A 235 20.27 -13.08 6.48
N ILE A 236 19.97 -11.80 6.76
CA ILE A 236 18.89 -11.44 7.69
C ILE A 236 17.55 -12.02 7.22
N HIS A 237 17.24 -11.91 5.93
CA HIS A 237 16.00 -12.46 5.37
C HIS A 237 15.92 -13.99 5.49
N GLU A 238 16.98 -14.71 5.13
CA GLU A 238 17.07 -16.17 5.26
C GLU A 238 16.90 -16.60 6.71
N GLU A 239 17.54 -15.94 7.67
CA GLU A 239 17.40 -16.23 9.10
C GLU A 239 16.00 -15.93 9.64
N MET A 240 15.36 -14.88 9.10
CA MET A 240 13.99 -14.52 9.45
C MET A 240 12.97 -15.56 8.95
N ILE A 241 13.25 -16.24 7.84
CA ILE A 241 12.43 -17.32 7.28
C ILE A 241 12.76 -18.70 7.90
N SER A 242 14.05 -19.02 8.05
CA SER A 242 14.54 -20.36 8.41
C SER A 242 14.72 -20.61 9.91
N GLY A 243 14.55 -19.59 10.74
CA GLY A 243 14.93 -19.66 12.16
C GLY A 243 14.14 -20.69 12.99
N ASP A 244 14.84 -21.73 13.44
CA ASP A 244 14.48 -22.71 14.48
C ASP A 244 14.18 -22.09 15.89
N LYS A 245 13.83 -20.80 15.98
CA LYS A 245 13.62 -20.06 17.23
C LYS A 245 12.38 -19.17 17.20
N GLY A 246 11.21 -19.80 17.09
CA GLY A 246 9.90 -19.14 17.24
C GLY A 246 9.12 -19.18 15.94
N TRP A 247 8.08 -20.01 15.93
CA TRP A 247 7.29 -20.43 14.77
C TRP A 247 7.01 -19.35 13.72
N ARG A 248 7.17 -19.72 12.44
CA ARG A 248 6.39 -19.16 11.32
C ARG A 248 5.92 -20.32 10.44
N LYS A 249 4.67 -20.75 10.61
CA LYS A 249 3.96 -21.54 9.60
C LYS A 249 3.18 -20.53 8.76
N PHE A 250 3.59 -20.38 7.51
CA PHE A 250 2.84 -19.64 6.49
C PHE A 250 1.65 -20.47 6.01
#